data_AF-A0A2A4VN05-F1
#
_entry.id   AF-A0A2A4VN05-F1
#
_cell.length_a   1.000
_cell.length_b   1.000
_cell.length_c   1.000
_cell.angle_alpha   90.00
_cell.angle_beta   90.00
_cell.angle_gamma   90.00
#
_symmetry.space_group_name_H-M   'P 1'
#
loop_
_entity.id
_entity.type
_entity.pdbx_description
1 polymer ?
#
loop_
_entity_poly.entity_id
_entity_poly.type
_entity_poly.pdbx_seq_one_letter_code
_entity_poly.pdbx_strand_id
1 'polypeptide(L)'
;MRFNLRLKTINRLVGCHLLQRANNVGCNLLRQSNQAKQSGFTLIEVIIGIVALGISLSIITTLIIPAEQQSADQIHQIKAAELGQGMLDEILGRAFDENSDHAGSVWRCNETGRPACTLQGSFGAEAGETSRDLFDDVDDYQGFTSKVNSTNQNLDAGYNSFQIAVVVSYDGTTLGLANALAKRVTVTITTPLGTAIEFTGYKSNF
;
A
#
# COMPACT_ATOMS: atom_id res chain seq x y z
N MET A 1 23.32 31.45 -0.19
CA MET A 1 22.68 31.04 1.08
C MET A 1 23.73 30.99 2.18
N ARG A 2 23.75 31.98 3.08
CA ARG A 2 24.55 31.94 4.32
C ARG A 2 23.63 32.34 5.47
N PHE A 3 23.13 31.34 6.19
CA PHE A 3 22.44 31.50 7.46
C PHE A 3 23.47 31.96 8.50
N ASN A 4 23.30 33.16 9.05
CA ASN A 4 24.11 33.64 10.17
C ASN A 4 23.22 33.54 11.44
N LEU A 5 23.30 32.39 12.12
CA LEU A 5 22.79 32.25 13.49
C LEU A 5 23.67 33.09 14.41
N ARG A 6 23.14 34.21 14.93
CA ARG A 6 23.70 34.85 16.13
C ARG A 6 22.97 34.31 17.35
N LEU A 7 23.50 33.21 17.92
CA LEU A 7 23.28 32.89 19.33
C LEU A 7 23.88 34.02 20.17
N LYS A 8 23.03 34.76 20.87
CA LYS A 8 23.45 35.53 22.05
C LYS A 8 22.28 35.50 23.01
N THR A 9 22.47 34.82 24.15
CA THR A 9 22.25 35.31 25.52
C THR A 9 21.82 34.16 26.45
N ILE A 10 22.73 33.25 26.79
CA ILE A 10 22.61 32.38 27.97
C ILE A 10 23.94 32.45 28.71
N ASN A 11 24.12 33.48 29.54
CA ASN A 11 24.96 33.46 30.74
C ASN A 11 24.96 34.83 31.41
N ARG A 12 24.04 35.05 32.34
CA ARG A 12 24.14 36.15 33.34
C ARG A 12 23.15 35.95 34.49
N LEU A 13 23.13 34.74 35.06
CA LEU A 13 22.30 34.42 36.23
C LEU A 13 23.06 33.76 37.39
N VAL A 14 24.40 33.80 37.38
CA VAL A 14 25.22 33.31 38.49
C VAL A 14 26.07 34.48 38.99
N GLY A 15 25.71 35.04 40.15
CA GLY A 15 26.54 36.09 40.78
C GLY A 15 25.85 37.08 41.70
N CYS A 16 24.71 36.75 42.32
CA CYS A 16 24.14 37.61 43.36
C CYS A 16 23.56 36.79 44.52
N HIS A 17 24.29 35.77 44.97
CA HIS A 17 23.95 35.02 46.17
C HIS A 17 25.22 34.67 46.95
N LEU A 18 25.88 35.70 47.49
CA LEU A 18 26.83 35.63 48.60
C LEU A 18 27.30 37.06 48.91
N LEU A 19 27.34 37.41 50.20
CA LEU A 19 27.70 38.71 50.80
C LEU A 19 26.53 39.68 51.03
N GLN A 20 25.70 39.34 52.00
CA GLN A 20 24.90 40.32 52.75
C GLN A 20 25.53 40.56 54.11
N ARG A 21 26.62 41.31 54.17
CA ARG A 21 27.07 42.03 55.37
C ARG A 21 27.89 43.26 54.95
N ALA A 22 27.63 44.36 55.66
CA ALA A 22 28.28 45.67 55.60
C ALA A 22 27.71 46.69 54.60
N ASN A 23 27.00 47.66 55.19
CA ASN A 23 27.05 49.10 54.92
C ASN A 23 26.75 49.60 53.50
N ASN A 24 25.51 50.07 53.34
CA ASN A 24 25.12 51.38 52.83
C ASN A 24 26.17 52.16 52.00
N VAL A 25 26.54 51.65 50.82
CA VAL A 25 27.14 52.44 49.74
C VAL A 25 26.57 51.92 48.41
N GLY A 26 26.04 52.85 47.62
CA GLY A 26 25.20 52.57 46.47
C GLY A 26 25.82 51.64 45.43
N CYS A 27 24.99 50.71 44.94
CA CYS A 27 25.20 50.06 43.65
C CYS A 27 24.19 50.66 42.67
N ASN A 28 24.45 51.90 42.26
CA ASN A 28 23.79 52.53 41.11
C ASN A 28 24.48 51.97 39.85
N LEU A 29 24.22 50.70 39.52
CA LEU A 29 24.80 50.06 38.34
C LEU A 29 23.70 49.50 37.43
N LEU A 30 23.22 50.41 36.58
CA LEU A 30 22.82 50.20 35.19
C LEU A 30 21.85 49.04 34.95
N ARG A 31 20.60 49.21 35.38
CA ARG A 31 19.45 48.59 34.70
C ARG A 31 19.23 49.34 33.38
N GLN A 32 20.06 49.07 32.37
CA GLN A 32 19.71 49.42 30.99
C GLN A 32 18.53 48.53 30.59
N SER A 33 17.31 49.00 30.88
CA SER A 33 16.13 48.55 30.17
C SER A 33 16.33 48.92 28.71
N ASN A 34 16.71 47.95 27.87
CA ASN A 34 16.43 48.03 26.45
C ASN A 34 14.90 48.08 26.34
N GLN A 35 14.31 49.27 26.45
CA GLN A 35 12.98 49.52 25.96
C GLN A 35 13.08 49.37 24.46
N ALA A 36 12.82 48.15 23.97
CA ALA A 36 12.51 47.94 22.58
C ALA A 36 11.32 48.87 22.28
N LYS A 37 11.55 49.90 21.48
CA LYS A 37 10.47 50.76 20.99
C LYS A 37 9.44 49.84 20.33
N GLN A 38 8.24 49.77 20.91
CA GLN A 38 7.13 49.10 20.26
C GLN A 38 6.74 49.95 19.06
N SER A 39 7.16 49.54 17.86
CA SER A 39 6.64 50.09 16.62
C SER A 39 5.32 49.39 16.29
N GLY A 40 4.23 50.14 16.25
CA GLY A 40 2.97 49.65 15.69
C GLY A 40 3.03 49.55 14.18
N PHE A 41 2.21 48.68 13.60
CA PHE A 41 2.02 48.57 12.16
C PHE A 41 1.11 49.70 11.66
N THR A 42 1.35 50.17 10.44
CA THR A 42 0.45 51.14 9.80
C THR A 42 -0.80 50.44 9.25
N LEU A 43 -1.93 51.15 9.16
CA LEU A 43 -3.17 50.59 8.60
C LEU A 43 -2.96 50.02 7.19
N ILE A 44 -2.18 50.71 6.35
CA ILE A 44 -1.91 50.30 4.97
C ILE A 44 -1.08 49.01 4.89
N GLU A 45 -0.15 48.80 5.83
CA GLU A 45 0.67 47.60 5.90
C GLU A 45 -0.17 46.37 6.24
N VAL A 46 -1.16 46.52 7.13
CA VAL A 46 -2.11 45.43 7.44
C VAL A 46 -2.97 45.09 6.23
N ILE A 47 -3.44 46.09 5.46
CA ILE A 47 -4.23 45.87 4.24
C ILE A 47 -3.41 45.10 3.20
N ILE A 48 -2.17 45.51 2.94
CA ILE A 48 -1.29 44.81 1.99
C ILE A 48 -0.98 43.40 2.50
N GLY A 49 -0.78 43.24 3.82
CA GLY A 49 -0.55 41.94 4.46
C GLY A 49 -1.70 40.96 4.26
N ILE A 50 -2.94 41.36 4.53
CA ILE A 50 -4.11 40.46 4.34
C ILE A 50 -4.34 40.13 2.86
N VAL A 51 -4.08 41.08 1.95
CA VAL A 51 -4.19 40.84 0.50
C VAL A 51 -3.13 39.85 0.03
N ALA A 52 -1.86 40.04 0.44
CA ALA A 52 -0.76 39.14 0.09
C ALA A 52 -0.96 37.73 0.66
N LEU A 53 -1.42 37.62 1.92
CA LEU A 53 -1.75 36.33 2.53
C LEU A 53 -2.94 35.66 1.84
N GLY A 54 -3.98 36.42 1.45
CA GLY A 54 -5.13 35.90 0.71
C GLY A 54 -4.76 35.31 -0.65
N ILE A 55 -3.91 36.00 -1.41
CA ILE A 55 -3.40 35.50 -2.70
C ILE A 55 -2.56 34.23 -2.49
N SER A 56 -1.67 34.23 -1.49
CA SER A 56 -0.80 33.10 -1.20
C SER A 56 -1.59 31.85 -0.81
N LEU A 57 -2.57 31.99 0.09
CA LEU A 57 -3.41 30.86 0.53
C LEU A 57 -4.23 30.30 -0.63
N SER A 58 -4.75 31.17 -1.51
CA SER A 58 -5.53 30.73 -2.68
C SER A 58 -4.71 29.80 -3.59
N ILE A 59 -3.45 30.15 -3.87
CA ILE A 59 -2.56 29.32 -4.69
C ILE A 59 -2.26 27.99 -3.99
N ILE A 60 -1.94 28.02 -2.69
CA ILE A 60 -1.64 26.81 -1.91
C ILE A 60 -2.84 25.85 -1.90
N THR A 61 -4.06 26.36 -1.70
CA THR A 61 -5.28 25.54 -1.68
C THR A 61 -5.51 24.82 -3.01
N THR A 62 -5.22 25.46 -4.15
CA THR A 62 -5.35 24.81 -5.48
C THR A 62 -4.39 23.65 -5.70
N LEU A 63 -3.27 23.60 -4.99
CA LEU A 63 -2.29 22.51 -5.08
C LEU A 63 -2.61 21.35 -4.13
N ILE A 64 -3.29 21.61 -2.99
CA ILE A 64 -3.60 20.59 -1.98
C ILE A 64 -4.84 19.77 -2.38
N ILE A 65 -5.89 20.39 -2.93
CA ILE A 65 -7.14 19.70 -3.30
C ILE A 65 -6.94 18.51 -4.27
N PRO A 66 -6.16 18.61 -5.37
CA PRO A 66 -5.99 17.47 -6.28
C PRO A 66 -5.18 16.31 -5.67
N ALA A 67 -4.35 16.55 -4.66
CA ALA A 67 -3.56 15.51 -3.99
C ALA A 67 -4.47 14.53 -3.21
N GLU A 68 -5.59 15.00 -2.66
CA GLU A 68 -6.54 14.17 -1.91
C GLU A 68 -7.25 13.15 -2.82
N GLN A 69 -7.63 13.55 -4.04
CA GLN A 69 -8.32 12.66 -4.99
C GLN A 69 -7.41 11.54 -5.50
N GLN A 70 -6.13 11.84 -5.76
CA GLN A 70 -5.14 10.83 -6.12
C GLN A 70 -4.84 9.88 -4.95
N SER A 71 -4.92 10.37 -3.71
CA SER A 71 -4.66 9.55 -2.52
C SER A 71 -5.73 8.48 -2.30
N ALA A 72 -7.00 8.78 -2.60
CA ALA A 72 -8.09 7.79 -2.49
C ALA A 72 -7.96 6.63 -3.50
N ASP A 73 -7.53 6.91 -4.73
CA ASP A 73 -7.27 5.88 -5.75
C ASP A 73 -6.07 5.00 -5.38
N GLN A 74 -5.00 5.57 -4.81
CA GLN A 74 -3.84 4.79 -4.32
C GLN A 74 -4.25 3.73 -3.29
N ILE A 75 -5.21 4.03 -2.41
CA ILE A 75 -5.72 3.05 -1.45
C ILE A 75 -6.43 1.89 -2.16
N HIS A 76 -7.21 2.15 -3.21
CA HIS A 76 -7.86 1.08 -3.98
C HIS A 76 -6.83 0.20 -4.70
N GLN A 77 -5.76 0.79 -5.21
CA GLN A 77 -4.69 0.04 -5.87
C GLN A 77 -3.93 -0.85 -4.88
N ILE A 78 -3.61 -0.35 -3.68
CA ILE A 78 -2.95 -1.16 -2.63
C ILE A 78 -3.82 -2.34 -2.22
N LYS A 79 -5.13 -2.12 -2.00
CA LYS A 79 -6.08 -3.18 -1.67
C LYS A 79 -6.22 -4.22 -2.79
N ALA A 80 -6.28 -3.76 -4.04
CA ALA A 80 -6.31 -4.66 -5.19
C ALA A 80 -5.03 -5.50 -5.28
N ALA A 81 -3.87 -4.91 -4.96
CA ALA A 81 -2.61 -5.63 -4.93
C ALA A 81 -2.52 -6.66 -3.81
N GLU A 82 -2.96 -6.32 -2.59
CA GLU A 82 -3.03 -7.26 -1.47
C GLU A 82 -3.94 -8.46 -1.81
N LEU A 83 -5.15 -8.18 -2.30
CA LEU A 83 -6.10 -9.22 -2.69
C LEU A 83 -5.57 -10.08 -3.84
N GLY A 84 -5.03 -9.45 -4.90
CA GLY A 84 -4.54 -10.15 -6.08
C GLY A 84 -3.32 -11.01 -5.81
N GLN A 85 -2.34 -10.51 -5.03
CA GLN A 85 -1.17 -11.28 -4.62
C GLN A 85 -1.54 -12.41 -3.68
N GLY A 86 -2.38 -12.16 -2.67
CA GLY A 86 -2.83 -13.22 -1.76
C GLY A 86 -3.59 -14.34 -2.47
N MET A 87 -4.43 -14.00 -3.45
CA MET A 87 -5.09 -14.98 -4.30
C MET A 87 -4.12 -15.76 -5.18
N LEU A 88 -3.15 -15.08 -5.79
CA LEU A 88 -2.15 -15.74 -6.62
C LEU A 88 -1.31 -16.72 -5.80
N ASP A 89 -0.85 -16.33 -4.62
CA ASP A 89 -0.05 -17.17 -3.73
C ASP A 89 -0.84 -18.39 -3.25
N GLU A 90 -2.13 -18.23 -2.95
CA GLU A 90 -3.01 -19.35 -2.63
C GLU A 90 -3.10 -20.34 -3.80
N ILE A 91 -3.41 -19.86 -5.01
CA ILE A 91 -3.58 -20.72 -6.19
C ILE A 91 -2.26 -21.44 -6.50
N LEU A 92 -1.13 -20.75 -6.50
CA LEU A 92 0.17 -21.36 -6.74
C LEU A 92 0.59 -22.35 -5.64
N GLY A 93 0.01 -22.22 -4.44
CA GLY A 93 0.17 -23.14 -3.33
C GLY A 93 -0.61 -24.45 -3.46
N ARG A 94 -1.57 -24.54 -4.39
CA ARG A 94 -2.34 -25.76 -4.66
C ARG A 94 -1.58 -26.80 -5.48
N ALA A 95 -2.17 -27.99 -5.61
CA ALA A 95 -1.65 -29.04 -6.48
C ALA A 95 -1.61 -28.57 -7.95
N PHE A 96 -0.86 -29.25 -8.81
CA PHE A 96 -0.80 -28.83 -10.21
C PHE A 96 -2.10 -29.15 -10.96
N ASP A 97 -2.74 -30.27 -10.63
CA ASP A 97 -3.87 -30.91 -11.33
C ASP A 97 -4.50 -31.94 -10.38
N GLU A 98 -5.78 -32.25 -10.54
CA GLU A 98 -6.51 -33.32 -9.85
C GLU A 98 -5.80 -34.67 -9.99
N ASN A 99 -5.16 -34.88 -11.14
CA ASN A 99 -4.36 -36.07 -11.40
C ASN A 99 -2.89 -35.87 -10.98
N SER A 100 -2.61 -35.09 -9.95
CA SER A 100 -1.27 -34.91 -9.37
C SER A 100 -1.29 -35.10 -7.85
N ASP A 101 -0.13 -35.30 -7.24
CA ASP A 101 -0.07 -35.46 -5.79
C ASP A 101 -0.28 -34.13 -5.04
N HIS A 102 -1.46 -33.97 -4.43
CA HIS A 102 -1.79 -32.79 -3.62
C HIS A 102 -0.96 -32.66 -2.32
N ALA A 103 -0.26 -33.72 -1.89
CA ALA A 103 0.49 -33.73 -0.63
C ALA A 103 1.99 -33.39 -0.76
N GLY A 104 2.50 -33.13 -1.97
CA GLY A 104 3.90 -32.76 -2.16
C GLY A 104 4.56 -33.19 -3.46
N SER A 105 3.80 -33.39 -4.54
CA SER A 105 4.35 -33.73 -5.87
C SER A 105 5.18 -35.02 -5.90
N VAL A 106 4.82 -36.06 -5.13
CA VAL A 106 5.48 -37.38 -5.21
C VAL A 106 5.31 -38.00 -6.59
N TRP A 107 4.20 -37.70 -7.26
CA TRP A 107 3.91 -38.15 -8.62
C TRP A 107 3.19 -37.05 -9.39
N ARG A 108 3.43 -37.06 -10.70
CA ARG A 108 2.95 -36.04 -11.64
C ARG A 108 1.86 -36.60 -12.54
N CYS A 109 0.92 -35.74 -12.93
CA CYS A 109 0.04 -36.07 -14.04
C CYS A 109 0.87 -36.23 -15.32
N ASN A 110 0.45 -37.13 -16.20
CA ASN A 110 1.11 -37.43 -17.49
C ASN A 110 2.51 -38.05 -17.37
N GLU A 111 2.85 -38.63 -16.21
CA GLU A 111 4.01 -39.49 -16.03
C GLU A 111 3.70 -40.96 -16.36
N THR A 112 4.72 -41.74 -16.73
CA THR A 112 4.56 -43.17 -17.06
C THR A 112 3.90 -43.93 -15.91
N GLY A 113 2.72 -44.50 -16.16
CA GLY A 113 1.95 -45.24 -15.16
C GLY A 113 1.07 -44.37 -14.26
N ARG A 114 0.94 -43.08 -14.55
CA ARG A 114 0.02 -42.14 -13.89
C ARG A 114 -1.08 -41.66 -14.86
N PRO A 115 -2.22 -41.18 -14.34
CA PRO A 115 -3.26 -40.61 -15.20
C PRO A 115 -2.74 -39.37 -15.96
N ALA A 116 -3.35 -39.08 -17.10
CA ALA A 116 -3.06 -37.85 -17.85
C ALA A 116 -3.56 -36.62 -17.07
N CYS A 117 -2.92 -35.46 -17.28
CA CYS A 117 -3.43 -34.21 -16.72
C CYS A 117 -4.79 -33.83 -17.31
N THR A 118 -5.56 -33.04 -16.57
CA THR A 118 -6.84 -32.49 -17.02
C THR A 118 -6.65 -31.70 -18.32
N LEU A 119 -7.51 -31.94 -19.31
CA LEU A 119 -7.45 -31.19 -20.55
C LEU A 119 -7.87 -29.74 -20.28
N GLN A 120 -7.22 -28.75 -20.87
CA GLN A 120 -7.54 -27.33 -20.64
C GLN A 120 -9.01 -26.96 -20.91
N GLY A 121 -9.69 -27.66 -21.81
CA GLY A 121 -11.12 -27.47 -22.06
C GLY A 121 -12.04 -27.96 -20.94
N SER A 122 -11.49 -28.69 -19.98
CA SER A 122 -12.15 -29.26 -18.81
C SER A 122 -11.67 -28.66 -17.50
N PHE A 123 -10.82 -27.62 -17.53
CA PHE A 123 -10.41 -26.91 -16.31
C PHE A 123 -11.60 -26.29 -15.60
N GLY A 124 -11.55 -26.32 -14.27
CA GLY A 124 -12.56 -25.83 -13.36
C GLY A 124 -13.00 -26.93 -12.40
N ALA A 125 -13.63 -26.52 -11.31
CA ALA A 125 -13.92 -27.37 -10.17
C ALA A 125 -14.59 -28.72 -10.50
N GLU A 126 -14.12 -29.74 -9.81
CA GLU A 126 -14.48 -31.14 -9.98
C GLU A 126 -15.81 -31.48 -9.28
N ALA A 127 -16.28 -32.71 -9.52
CA ALA A 127 -17.49 -33.21 -8.89
C ALA A 127 -17.35 -33.33 -7.37
N GLY A 128 -17.91 -32.36 -6.65
CA GLY A 128 -17.85 -32.29 -5.18
C GLY A 128 -17.33 -30.94 -4.69
N GLU A 129 -16.65 -30.19 -5.56
CA GLU A 129 -16.00 -28.93 -5.25
C GLU A 129 -16.92 -27.75 -5.53
N THR A 130 -17.96 -27.63 -4.72
CA THR A 130 -18.97 -26.58 -4.95
C THR A 130 -18.52 -25.18 -4.53
N SER A 131 -17.34 -25.05 -3.92
CA SER A 131 -16.88 -23.82 -3.29
C SER A 131 -15.35 -23.73 -3.17
N ARG A 132 -14.84 -22.50 -3.05
CA ARG A 132 -13.40 -22.18 -3.03
C ARG A 132 -12.60 -22.90 -1.95
N ASP A 133 -13.21 -23.22 -0.82
CA ASP A 133 -12.58 -23.93 0.29
C ASP A 133 -12.33 -25.42 -0.01
N LEU A 134 -13.02 -25.96 -1.02
CA LEU A 134 -12.88 -27.33 -1.49
C LEU A 134 -11.87 -27.47 -2.62
N PHE A 135 -11.51 -26.36 -3.28
CA PHE A 135 -10.53 -26.36 -4.38
C PHE A 135 -9.16 -26.81 -3.86
N ASP A 136 -8.61 -27.83 -4.49
CA ASP A 136 -7.37 -28.47 -4.07
C ASP A 136 -6.27 -28.45 -5.14
N ASP A 137 -6.60 -28.03 -6.37
CA ASP A 137 -5.67 -27.85 -7.47
C ASP A 137 -5.72 -26.42 -8.07
N VAL A 138 -4.95 -26.20 -9.14
CA VAL A 138 -4.81 -24.88 -9.77
C VAL A 138 -5.95 -24.58 -10.75
N ASP A 139 -6.47 -25.58 -11.46
CA ASP A 139 -7.47 -25.44 -12.50
C ASP A 139 -8.88 -25.24 -11.96
N ASP A 140 -9.15 -25.58 -10.70
CA ASP A 140 -10.42 -25.27 -10.01
C ASP A 140 -10.77 -23.78 -10.09
N TYR A 141 -9.75 -22.94 -10.06
CA TYR A 141 -9.90 -21.49 -10.09
C TYR A 141 -10.17 -20.95 -11.50
N GLN A 142 -10.24 -21.80 -12.53
CA GLN A 142 -10.55 -21.37 -13.89
C GLN A 142 -11.92 -20.69 -13.94
N GLY A 143 -11.93 -19.40 -14.31
CA GLY A 143 -13.15 -18.61 -14.39
C GLY A 143 -13.70 -18.17 -13.02
N PHE A 144 -12.91 -18.26 -11.95
CA PHE A 144 -13.34 -17.84 -10.62
C PHE A 144 -13.56 -16.32 -10.54
N THR A 145 -14.73 -15.90 -10.03
CA THR A 145 -15.11 -14.48 -9.90
C THR A 145 -15.70 -14.10 -8.54
N SER A 146 -15.84 -15.06 -7.62
CA SER A 146 -16.56 -14.86 -6.37
C SER A 146 -15.73 -14.07 -5.34
N LYS A 147 -16.39 -13.21 -4.56
CA LYS A 147 -15.76 -12.35 -3.54
C LYS A 147 -15.77 -13.03 -2.17
N VAL A 148 -15.21 -14.23 -2.13
CA VAL A 148 -15.05 -15.04 -0.92
C VAL A 148 -13.58 -15.26 -0.62
N ASN A 149 -13.21 -15.47 0.64
CA ASN A 149 -11.86 -15.84 1.05
C ASN A 149 -11.61 -17.35 0.84
N SER A 150 -10.43 -17.83 1.25
CA SER A 150 -10.02 -19.24 1.13
C SER A 150 -10.88 -20.22 1.93
N THR A 151 -11.63 -19.75 2.92
CA THR A 151 -12.58 -20.55 3.71
C THR A 151 -14.02 -20.36 3.26
N ASN A 152 -14.22 -19.84 2.05
CA ASN A 152 -15.51 -19.60 1.41
C ASN A 152 -16.45 -18.66 2.19
N GLN A 153 -15.88 -17.73 2.96
CA GLN A 153 -16.59 -16.65 3.63
C GLN A 153 -16.51 -15.38 2.81
N ASN A 154 -17.53 -14.52 2.86
CA ASN A 154 -17.50 -13.24 2.17
C ASN A 154 -16.28 -12.40 2.60
N LEU A 155 -15.66 -11.73 1.62
CA LEU A 155 -14.66 -10.70 1.91
C LEU A 155 -15.29 -9.54 2.70
N ASP A 156 -14.44 -8.75 3.37
CA ASP A 156 -14.87 -7.55 4.06
C ASP A 156 -15.66 -6.61 3.12
N ALA A 157 -16.62 -5.86 3.67
CA ALA A 157 -17.48 -4.97 2.90
C ALA A 157 -16.69 -3.93 2.06
N GLY A 158 -15.47 -3.60 2.47
CA GLY A 158 -14.55 -2.75 1.71
C GLY A 158 -14.15 -3.30 0.33
N TYR A 159 -14.37 -4.58 0.04
CA TYR A 159 -14.07 -5.24 -1.24
C TYR A 159 -15.29 -5.43 -2.15
N ASN A 160 -16.50 -5.05 -1.71
CA ASN A 160 -17.74 -5.29 -2.45
C ASN A 160 -17.78 -4.67 -3.84
N SER A 161 -17.05 -3.58 -4.07
CA SER A 161 -16.98 -2.86 -5.33
C SER A 161 -15.83 -3.32 -6.23
N PHE A 162 -14.98 -4.23 -5.78
CA PHE A 162 -13.92 -4.84 -6.58
C PHE A 162 -14.47 -6.01 -7.40
N GLN A 163 -13.87 -6.29 -8.54
CA GLN A 163 -14.18 -7.49 -9.32
C GLN A 163 -12.94 -8.37 -9.40
N ILE A 164 -13.16 -9.67 -9.33
CA ILE A 164 -12.11 -10.69 -9.38
C ILE A 164 -12.37 -11.50 -10.65
N ALA A 165 -11.34 -11.79 -11.41
CA ALA A 165 -11.38 -12.75 -12.50
C ALA A 165 -10.08 -13.55 -12.51
N VAL A 166 -10.20 -14.87 -12.48
CA VAL A 166 -9.05 -15.78 -12.57
C VAL A 166 -9.12 -16.56 -13.88
N VAL A 167 -7.99 -16.61 -14.58
CA VAL A 167 -7.83 -17.38 -15.81
C VAL A 167 -6.60 -18.26 -15.67
N VAL A 168 -6.79 -19.54 -15.94
CA VAL A 168 -5.79 -20.59 -15.92
C VAL A 168 -5.67 -21.16 -17.34
N SER A 169 -4.45 -21.30 -17.82
CA SER A 169 -4.18 -21.87 -19.15
C SER A 169 -2.85 -22.61 -19.15
N TYR A 170 -2.71 -23.64 -19.96
CA TYR A 170 -1.38 -24.21 -20.19
C TYR A 170 -0.51 -23.21 -20.93
N ASP A 171 0.72 -23.04 -20.46
CA ASP A 171 1.69 -22.11 -21.03
C ASP A 171 3.15 -22.54 -20.80
N GLY A 172 3.42 -23.85 -20.80
CA GLY A 172 4.79 -24.36 -20.70
C GLY A 172 5.70 -23.86 -21.83
N THR A 173 5.14 -23.56 -23.01
CA THR A 173 5.93 -23.11 -24.18
C THR A 173 6.65 -21.79 -23.95
N THR A 174 6.03 -20.85 -23.22
CA THR A 174 6.65 -19.56 -22.83
C THR A 174 7.87 -19.75 -21.92
N LEU A 175 7.90 -20.87 -21.19
CA LEU A 175 9.02 -21.26 -20.31
C LEU A 175 10.04 -22.20 -20.99
N GLY A 176 9.87 -22.49 -22.29
CA GLY A 176 10.73 -23.44 -23.02
C GLY A 176 10.46 -24.91 -22.67
N LEU A 177 9.29 -25.21 -22.11
CA LEU A 177 8.84 -26.55 -21.73
C LEU A 177 7.74 -27.05 -22.69
N ALA A 178 7.39 -28.33 -22.60
CA ALA A 178 6.16 -28.82 -23.23
C ALA A 178 4.95 -28.11 -22.62
N ASN A 179 3.93 -27.80 -23.43
CA ASN A 179 2.84 -26.89 -23.01
C ASN A 179 2.15 -27.34 -21.71
N ALA A 180 1.88 -28.64 -21.58
CA ALA A 180 1.21 -29.23 -20.43
C ALA A 180 2.07 -29.33 -19.15
N LEU A 181 3.35 -28.92 -19.20
CA LEU A 181 4.24 -28.94 -18.03
C LEU A 181 4.18 -27.66 -17.19
N ALA A 182 3.45 -26.64 -17.63
CA ALA A 182 3.19 -25.46 -16.81
C ALA A 182 1.82 -24.86 -17.10
N LYS A 183 1.15 -24.42 -16.03
CA LYS A 183 -0.07 -23.62 -16.06
C LYS A 183 0.31 -22.17 -15.74
N ARG A 184 -0.14 -21.23 -16.57
CA ARG A 184 -0.12 -19.79 -16.29
C ARG A 184 -1.43 -19.42 -15.62
N VAL A 185 -1.32 -18.82 -14.45
CA VAL A 185 -2.44 -18.29 -13.66
C VAL A 185 -2.40 -16.79 -13.77
N THR A 186 -3.48 -16.19 -14.24
CA THR A 186 -3.67 -14.75 -14.32
C THR A 186 -4.84 -14.36 -13.43
N VAL A 187 -4.55 -13.61 -12.36
CA VAL A 187 -5.52 -13.03 -11.45
C VAL A 187 -5.70 -11.55 -11.81
N THR A 188 -6.91 -11.16 -12.17
CA THR A 188 -7.26 -9.79 -12.51
C THR A 188 -8.18 -9.21 -11.45
N ILE A 189 -7.75 -8.12 -10.83
CA ILE A 189 -8.54 -7.38 -9.85
C ILE A 189 -8.93 -6.03 -10.46
N THR A 190 -10.22 -5.81 -10.67
CA THR A 190 -10.75 -4.52 -11.15
C THR A 190 -11.20 -3.67 -9.99
N THR A 191 -10.63 -2.47 -9.87
CA THR A 191 -10.98 -1.50 -8.82
C THR A 191 -12.36 -0.88 -9.09
N PRO A 192 -12.98 -0.22 -8.09
CA PRO A 192 -14.27 0.46 -8.28
C PRO A 192 -14.24 1.58 -9.33
N LEU A 193 -13.06 2.06 -9.68
CA LEU A 193 -12.83 3.10 -10.68
C LEU A 193 -12.67 2.52 -12.10
N GLY A 194 -12.72 1.19 -12.25
CA GLY A 194 -12.60 0.50 -13.53
C GLY A 194 -11.17 0.15 -13.94
N THR A 195 -10.17 0.43 -13.09
CA THR A 195 -8.78 0.06 -13.35
C THR A 195 -8.58 -1.43 -13.09
N ALA A 196 -8.18 -2.19 -14.10
CA ALA A 196 -7.81 -3.60 -13.96
C ALA A 196 -6.31 -3.74 -13.62
N ILE A 197 -6.01 -4.50 -12.57
CA ILE A 197 -4.64 -4.84 -12.16
C ILE A 197 -4.47 -6.34 -12.32
N GLU A 198 -3.50 -6.74 -13.13
CA GLU A 198 -3.23 -8.14 -13.48
C GLU A 198 -1.99 -8.66 -12.74
N PHE A 199 -2.12 -9.84 -12.16
CA PHE A 199 -1.05 -10.59 -11.52
C PHE A 199 -0.93 -11.93 -12.22
N THR A 200 0.27 -12.25 -12.70
CA THR A 200 0.53 -13.50 -13.41
C THR A 200 1.59 -14.32 -12.68
N GLY A 201 1.30 -15.60 -12.51
CA GLY A 201 2.24 -16.59 -11.98
C GLY A 201 2.22 -17.87 -12.80
N TYR A 202 3.23 -18.70 -12.58
CA TYR A 202 3.35 -20.01 -13.24
C TYR A 202 3.45 -21.10 -12.20
N LYS A 203 2.61 -22.12 -12.35
CA LYS A 203 2.76 -23.40 -11.66
C LYS A 203 3.32 -24.40 -12.66
N SER A 204 4.37 -25.11 -12.29
CA SER A 204 4.96 -26.16 -13.10
C SER A 204 4.63 -27.55 -12.55
N ASN A 205 4.66 -28.55 -13.44
CA ASN A 205 4.41 -29.95 -13.12
C ASN A 205 5.73 -30.67 -12.79
N PHE A 206 6.34 -30.33 -11.65
CA PHE A 206 7.60 -30.91 -11.17
C PHE A 206 7.62 -31.15 -9.66
#